data_AF-A0A2Z6NKH7-F1
#
_entry.id   AF-A0A2Z6NKH7-F1
#
_cell.length_a   1.000
_cell.length_b   1.000
_cell.length_c   1.000
_cell.angle_alpha   90.00
_cell.angle_beta   90.00
_cell.angle_gamma   90.00
#
_symmetry.space_group_name_H-M   'P 1'
#
loop_
_entity.id
_entity.type
_entity.pdbx_description
1 polymer ?
#
loop_
_entity_poly.entity_id
_entity_poly.type
_entity_poly.pdbx_seq_one_letter_code
_entity_poly.pdbx_strand_id
1 'polypeptide(L)'
;MDHKPVSSWYNHHSSVPQSYVQPPERRPCNAVLSTNKKIPVIDLGGQDRDDLIRNIIKSSEEYGFFQVVNHGVAKELMEETLRIFKEFHAMPPNEKVSESSKDPNGSCKFYTSSGRNVEDVAKYWKDSLQHPCPSSGEFIQYWPEKPEGYRLSKASF
;
A
#
# COMPACT_ATOMS: atom_id res chain seq x y z
N MET A 1 3.97 -14.62 22.21
CA MET A 1 3.66 -13.18 22.37
C MET A 1 2.61 -12.84 21.34
N ASP A 2 1.44 -12.34 21.77
CA ASP A 2 0.39 -11.91 20.86
C ASP A 2 0.96 -10.89 19.86
N HIS A 3 0.99 -11.25 18.58
CA HIS A 3 1.47 -10.36 17.52
C HIS A 3 0.44 -9.27 17.26
N LYS A 4 0.33 -8.32 18.20
CA LYS A 4 -0.52 -7.14 18.05
C LYS A 4 -0.01 -6.30 16.87
N PRO A 5 -0.90 -5.77 16.00
CA PRO A 5 -0.50 -4.92 14.89
C PRO A 5 0.23 -3.67 15.36
N VAL A 6 1.16 -3.14 14.56
CA VAL A 6 1.94 -1.93 14.93
C VAL A 6 1.02 -0.72 15.12
N SER A 7 -0.10 -0.67 14.38
CA SER A 7 -1.15 0.34 14.56
C SER A 7 -1.78 0.38 15.96
N SER A 8 -1.64 -0.69 16.75
CA SER A 8 -2.14 -0.73 18.14
C SER A 8 -1.14 -0.24 19.18
N TRP A 9 0.10 0.09 18.80
CA TRP A 9 1.19 0.36 19.75
C TRP A 9 1.29 1.81 20.23
N TYR A 10 0.44 2.71 19.73
CA TYR A 10 0.52 4.15 20.00
C TYR A 10 0.41 4.53 21.49
N ASN A 11 -0.14 3.66 22.34
CA ASN A 11 -0.30 3.87 23.78
C ASN A 11 0.46 2.84 24.65
N HIS A 12 1.27 1.96 24.05
CA HIS A 12 1.88 0.83 24.76
C HIS A 12 3.38 1.00 25.03
N HIS A 13 4.08 1.89 24.31
CA HIS A 13 5.52 2.08 24.45
C HIS A 13 5.89 3.57 24.52
N SER A 14 6.82 3.93 25.41
CA SER A 14 7.37 5.29 25.52
C SER A 14 8.44 5.60 24.47
N SER A 15 8.93 4.60 23.74
CA SER A 15 9.95 4.71 22.71
C SER A 15 9.75 3.65 21.62
N VAL A 16 10.25 3.91 20.41
CA VAL A 16 10.26 2.92 19.32
C VAL A 16 11.11 1.71 19.73
N PRO A 17 10.60 0.47 19.63
CA PRO A 17 11.40 -0.71 19.98
C PRO A 17 12.59 -0.90 19.04
N GLN A 18 13.71 -1.39 19.57
CA GLN A 18 14.98 -1.54 18.84
C GLN A 18 14.84 -2.34 17.54
N SER A 19 13.95 -3.33 17.50
CA SER A 19 13.69 -4.14 16.30
C SER A 19 13.10 -3.36 15.11
N TYR A 20 12.57 -2.15 15.32
CA TYR A 20 12.06 -1.26 14.25
C TYR A 20 13.03 -0.13 13.90
N VAL A 21 14.12 0.01 14.66
CA VAL A 21 15.17 1.00 14.38
C VAL A 21 16.00 0.48 13.21
N GLN A 22 15.93 1.17 12.08
CA GLN A 22 16.70 0.81 10.88
C GLN A 22 18.21 0.90 11.18
N PRO A 23 19.04 0.05 10.55
CA PRO A 23 20.50 0.12 10.70
C PRO A 23 21.03 1.46 10.14
N PRO A 24 22.15 2.00 10.66
CA PRO A 24 22.65 3.33 10.30
C PRO A 24 22.73 3.58 8.79
N GLU A 25 23.10 2.56 8.01
CA GLU A 25 23.28 2.62 6.55
C GLU A 25 21.95 2.79 5.79
N ARG A 26 20.82 2.46 6.42
CA ARG A 26 19.47 2.60 5.84
C ARG A 26 18.71 3.82 6.39
N ARG A 27 19.26 4.53 7.37
CA ARG A 27 18.63 5.75 7.87
C ARG A 27 18.82 6.85 6.83
N PRO A 28 17.86 7.78 6.70
CA PRO A 28 18.04 8.95 5.85
C PRO A 28 19.37 9.63 6.23
N CYS A 29 20.31 9.73 5.29
CA CYS A 29 21.48 10.57 5.47
C CYS A 29 21.01 12.03 5.54
N ASN A 30 21.62 12.84 6.39
CA ASN A 30 21.43 14.30 6.42
C ASN A 30 21.89 15.02 5.12
N ALA A 31 22.30 14.25 4.11
CA ALA A 31 22.52 14.76 2.77
C ALA A 31 21.16 15.20 2.21
N VAL A 32 20.89 16.50 2.31
CA VAL A 32 19.92 17.17 1.46
C VAL A 32 20.36 16.89 0.02
N LEU A 33 19.83 15.83 -0.58
CA LEU A 33 19.95 15.59 -2.01
C LEU A 33 19.07 16.66 -2.67
N SER A 34 19.59 17.88 -2.77
CA SER A 34 19.01 18.97 -3.54
C SER A 34 19.23 18.68 -5.02
N THR A 35 18.68 17.57 -5.51
CA THR A 35 18.44 17.45 -6.92
C THR A 35 17.24 18.38 -7.18
N ASN A 36 17.44 19.49 -7.89
CA ASN A 36 16.34 20.32 -8.39
C ASN A 36 15.46 19.56 -9.43
N LYS A 37 15.59 18.23 -9.50
CA LYS A 37 14.87 17.35 -10.41
C LYS A 37 13.52 17.02 -9.78
N LYS A 38 12.46 17.57 -10.36
CA LYS A 38 11.08 17.22 -9.99
C LYS A 38 10.74 15.87 -10.61
N ILE A 39 9.99 15.06 -9.87
CA ILE A 39 9.44 13.80 -10.39
C ILE A 39 8.55 14.13 -11.60
N PRO A 40 8.71 13.45 -12.75
CA PRO A 40 7.87 13.69 -13.92
C PRO A 40 6.38 13.49 -13.62
N VAL A 41 5.54 14.34 -14.20
CA VAL A 41 4.08 14.22 -14.17
C VAL A 41 3.60 14.07 -15.61
N ILE A 42 2.92 12.97 -15.91
CA ILE A 42 2.45 12.62 -17.24
C ILE A 42 0.94 12.80 -17.30
N ASP A 43 0.47 13.61 -18.25
CA ASP A 43 -0.95 13.78 -18.54
C ASP A 43 -1.42 12.70 -19.52
N LEU A 44 -2.24 11.76 -19.05
CA LEU A 44 -2.79 10.68 -19.87
C LEU A 44 -4.00 11.11 -20.71
N GLY A 45 -4.56 12.28 -20.46
CA GLY A 45 -5.66 12.87 -21.24
C GLY A 45 -5.19 13.71 -22.44
N GLY A 46 -3.87 13.81 -22.65
CA GLY A 46 -3.27 14.55 -23.77
C GLY A 46 -3.66 14.01 -25.15
N GLN A 47 -3.64 14.88 -26.17
CA GLN A 47 -4.13 14.55 -27.51
C GLN A 47 -3.10 13.85 -28.41
N ASP A 48 -1.80 14.11 -28.22
CA ASP A 48 -0.73 13.48 -29.00
C ASP A 48 -0.24 12.20 -28.32
N ARG A 49 -0.58 11.06 -28.92
CA ARG A 49 -0.23 9.73 -28.42
C ARG A 49 1.27 9.45 -28.53
N ASP A 50 1.95 9.96 -29.56
CA ASP A 50 3.36 9.68 -29.78
C ASP A 50 4.23 10.46 -28.77
N ASP A 51 3.86 11.70 -28.47
CA ASP A 51 4.48 12.48 -27.39
C ASP A 51 4.26 11.83 -26.02
N LEU A 52 3.04 11.33 -25.76
CA LEU A 52 2.74 10.62 -24.52
C LEU A 52 3.64 9.38 -24.35
N ILE A 53 3.76 8.54 -25.39
CA ILE A 53 4.61 7.34 -25.36
C ILE A 53 6.08 7.74 -25.13
N ARG A 54 6.58 8.76 -25.85
CA ARG A 54 7.95 9.28 -25.66
C ARG A 54 8.18 9.72 -24.21
N ASN A 55 7.23 10.44 -23.61
CA ASN A 55 7.33 10.92 -22.23
C ASN A 55 7.33 9.77 -21.21
N ILE A 56 6.52 8.72 -21.43
CA ILE A 56 6.50 7.53 -20.58
C ILE A 56 7.84 6.79 -20.64
N ILE A 57 8.35 6.54 -21.85
CA ILE A 57 9.64 5.85 -22.04
C ILE A 57 10.76 6.64 -21.36
N LYS A 58 10.88 7.94 -21.69
CA LYS A 58 11.91 8.82 -21.13
C LYS A 58 11.85 8.88 -19.61
N SER A 59 10.66 9.02 -19.02
CA SER A 59 10.50 9.07 -17.56
C SER A 59 10.86 7.73 -16.91
N SER A 60 10.53 6.61 -17.56
CA SER A 60 10.89 5.27 -17.10
C SER A 60 12.40 5.04 -17.13
N GLU A 61 13.08 5.50 -18.19
CA GLU A 61 14.54 5.38 -18.34
C GLU A 61 15.31 6.30 -17.39
N GLU A 62 14.89 7.56 -17.24
CA GLU A 62 15.61 8.56 -16.44
C GLU A 62 15.34 8.46 -14.94
N TYR A 63 14.10 8.13 -14.54
CA TYR A 63 13.66 8.14 -13.14
C TYR A 63 13.27 6.76 -12.62
N GLY A 64 12.85 5.82 -13.48
CA GLY A 64 12.28 4.54 -13.08
C GLY A 64 10.85 4.63 -12.50
N PHE A 65 10.30 5.84 -12.37
CA PHE A 65 8.93 6.10 -11.91
C PHE A 65 8.47 7.51 -12.33
N PHE A 66 7.15 7.72 -12.35
CA PHE A 66 6.50 8.99 -12.66
C PHE A 66 5.12 9.06 -12.01
N GLN A 67 4.54 10.25 -11.94
CA GLN A 67 3.15 10.46 -11.56
C GLN A 67 2.28 10.57 -12.81
N VAL A 68 1.00 10.20 -12.72
CA VAL A 68 0.03 10.37 -13.80
C VAL A 68 -1.13 11.26 -13.36
N VAL A 69 -1.66 12.06 -14.28
CA VAL A 69 -2.88 12.86 -14.12
C VAL A 69 -3.80 12.60 -15.31
N ASN A 70 -5.09 12.97 -15.17
CA ASN A 70 -6.12 12.72 -16.19
C ASN A 70 -6.16 11.26 -16.68
N HIS A 71 -5.92 10.32 -15.76
CA HIS A 71 -5.83 8.88 -16.04
C HIS A 71 -7.17 8.19 -16.29
N GLY A 72 -8.28 8.93 -16.34
CA GLY A 72 -9.62 8.40 -16.63
C GLY A 72 -10.33 7.67 -15.48
N VAL A 73 -9.64 7.46 -14.34
CA VAL A 73 -10.28 6.89 -13.14
C VAL A 73 -11.05 7.98 -12.41
N ALA A 74 -12.34 7.74 -12.15
CA ALA A 74 -13.22 8.69 -11.48
C ALA A 74 -12.67 9.08 -10.09
N LYS A 75 -12.71 10.38 -9.78
CA LYS A 75 -12.18 10.90 -8.51
C LYS A 75 -12.95 10.33 -7.32
N GLU A 76 -14.26 10.23 -7.46
CA GLU A 76 -15.19 9.71 -6.47
C GLU A 76 -14.85 8.26 -6.12
N LEU A 77 -14.49 7.44 -7.11
CA LEU A 77 -14.08 6.05 -6.91
C LEU A 77 -12.75 5.95 -6.14
N MET A 78 -11.78 6.82 -6.43
CA MET A 78 -10.52 6.87 -5.67
C MET A 78 -10.74 7.28 -4.22
N GLU A 79 -11.58 8.30 -3.99
CA GLU A 79 -11.94 8.79 -2.66
C GLU A 79 -12.68 7.73 -1.84
N GLU A 80 -13.64 7.03 -2.46
CA GLU A 80 -14.37 5.91 -1.86
C GLU A 80 -13.44 4.77 -1.47
N THR A 81 -12.56 4.36 -2.39
CA THR A 81 -11.58 3.30 -2.16
C THR A 81 -10.66 3.65 -0.99
N LEU A 82 -10.18 4.90 -0.93
CA LEU A 82 -9.36 5.38 0.17
C LEU A 82 -10.13 5.40 1.50
N ARG A 83 -11.41 5.77 1.50
CA ARG A 83 -12.27 5.77 2.69
C ARG A 83 -12.41 4.35 3.24
N ILE A 84 -12.74 3.38 2.38
CA ILE A 84 -12.88 1.96 2.74
C ILE A 84 -11.59 1.38 3.34
N PHE A 85 -10.43 1.70 2.77
CA PHE A 85 -9.16 1.25 3.36
C PHE A 85 -8.90 1.87 4.74
N LYS A 86 -9.20 3.16 4.92
CA LYS A 86 -9.08 3.81 6.24
C LYS A 86 -9.99 3.15 7.26
N GLU A 87 -11.23 2.88 6.89
CA GLU A 87 -12.20 2.17 7.73
C GLU A 87 -11.71 0.76 8.09
N PHE A 88 -11.23 -0.03 7.11
CA PHE A 88 -10.64 -1.34 7.36
C PHE A 88 -9.50 -1.27 8.38
N HIS A 89 -8.55 -0.35 8.19
CA HIS A 89 -7.38 -0.24 9.06
C HIS A 89 -7.73 0.31 10.47
N ALA A 90 -8.84 1.05 10.59
CA ALA A 90 -9.38 1.53 11.87
C ALA A 90 -10.14 0.46 12.68
N MET A 91 -10.53 -0.66 12.06
CA MET A 91 -11.20 -1.77 12.76
C MET A 91 -10.30 -2.37 13.87
N PRO A 92 -10.91 -3.02 14.88
CA PRO A 92 -10.16 -3.75 15.90
C PRO A 92 -9.19 -4.79 15.27
N PRO A 93 -7.98 -4.98 15.84
CA PRO A 93 -7.00 -5.95 15.34
C PRO A 93 -7.59 -7.34 15.03
N ASN A 94 -8.44 -7.84 15.92
CA ASN A 94 -9.02 -9.18 15.85
C ASN A 94 -9.95 -9.31 14.63
N GLU A 95 -10.72 -8.26 14.34
CA GLU A 95 -11.61 -8.23 13.17
C GLU A 95 -10.82 -8.13 11.87
N LYS A 96 -9.76 -7.32 11.82
CA LYS A 96 -8.86 -7.24 10.64
C LYS A 96 -8.24 -8.61 10.31
N VAL A 97 -7.80 -9.34 11.33
CA VAL A 97 -7.25 -10.69 11.17
C VAL A 97 -8.34 -11.66 10.70
N SER A 98 -9.53 -11.63 11.31
CA SER A 98 -10.66 -12.48 10.93
C SER A 98 -11.08 -12.27 9.47
N GLU A 99 -11.17 -11.01 9.02
CA GLU A 99 -11.57 -10.66 7.65
C GLU A 99 -10.55 -11.07 6.59
N SER A 100 -9.29 -11.21 6.98
CA SER A 100 -8.18 -11.50 6.06
C SER A 100 -7.61 -12.92 6.19
N SER A 101 -8.22 -13.77 7.03
CA SER A 101 -7.83 -15.18 7.20
C SER A 101 -8.87 -16.15 6.62
N LYS A 102 -9.79 -15.65 5.78
CA LYS A 102 -10.87 -16.42 5.16
C LYS A 102 -10.39 -17.35 4.04
N ASP A 103 -9.25 -17.03 3.42
CA ASP A 103 -8.64 -17.88 2.39
C ASP A 103 -7.84 -19.02 3.02
N PRO A 104 -8.19 -20.30 2.79
CA PRO A 104 -7.40 -21.43 3.30
C PRO A 104 -5.98 -21.47 2.73
N ASN A 105 -5.72 -20.86 1.57
CA ASN A 105 -4.40 -20.79 0.95
C ASN A 105 -3.59 -19.55 1.39
N GLY A 106 -4.19 -18.65 2.19
CA GLY A 106 -3.52 -17.46 2.70
C GLY A 106 -3.17 -16.41 1.63
N SER A 107 -3.88 -16.40 0.49
CA SER A 107 -3.67 -15.41 -0.57
C SER A 107 -4.17 -14.02 -0.15
N CYS A 108 -5.32 -13.96 0.54
CA CYS A 108 -5.69 -12.80 1.34
C CYS A 108 -5.01 -12.89 2.70
N LYS A 109 -4.35 -11.82 3.13
CA LYS A 109 -3.65 -11.76 4.41
C LYS A 109 -3.50 -10.34 4.94
N PHE A 110 -3.70 -10.19 6.24
CA PHE A 110 -3.29 -9.01 7.00
C PHE A 110 -2.05 -9.35 7.82
N TYR A 111 -1.02 -8.53 7.71
CA TYR A 111 0.24 -8.77 8.42
C TYR A 111 0.92 -7.46 8.82
N THR A 112 1.86 -7.58 9.76
CA THR A 112 2.67 -6.47 10.26
C THR A 112 4.10 -6.61 9.74
N SER A 113 4.79 -5.48 9.57
CA SER A 113 6.15 -5.40 9.05
C SER A 113 6.26 -5.95 7.62
N SER A 114 6.97 -7.05 7.41
CA SER A 114 7.23 -7.67 6.10
C SER A 114 6.34 -8.88 5.81
N GLY A 115 5.53 -9.32 6.79
CA GLY A 115 4.77 -10.57 6.70
C GLY A 115 5.65 -11.82 6.68
N ARG A 116 6.97 -11.67 6.87
CA ARG A 116 7.96 -12.74 6.96
C ARG A 116 8.76 -12.55 8.23
N ASN A 117 8.90 -13.60 9.03
CA ASN A 117 9.82 -13.59 10.15
C ASN A 117 11.22 -13.89 9.62
N VAL A 118 11.93 -12.83 9.26
CA VAL A 118 13.36 -12.91 8.91
C VAL A 118 14.13 -12.41 10.12
N GLU A 119 14.90 -13.30 10.73
CA GLU A 119 15.84 -12.94 11.80
C GLU A 119 16.87 -11.95 11.25
N ASP A 120 17.39 -11.07 12.11
CA ASP A 120 18.41 -10.08 11.78
C ASP A 120 18.03 -8.98 10.76
N VAL A 121 16.74 -8.83 10.43
CA VAL A 121 16.25 -7.72 9.61
C VAL A 121 15.39 -6.76 10.45
N ALA A 122 15.73 -5.47 10.40
CA ALA A 122 14.93 -4.42 11.01
C ALA A 122 13.48 -4.45 10.47
N LYS A 123 12.52 -4.48 11.38
CA LYS A 123 11.09 -4.52 11.08
C LYS A 123 10.62 -3.19 10.48
N TYR A 124 9.60 -3.27 9.62
CA TYR A 124 8.94 -2.10 9.08
C TYR A 124 7.81 -1.63 9.99
N TRP A 125 7.72 -0.32 10.19
CA TRP A 125 6.63 0.31 10.94
C TRP A 125 5.38 0.43 10.05
N LYS A 126 4.78 -0.72 9.71
CA LYS A 126 3.57 -0.77 8.88
C LYS A 126 2.74 -2.02 9.19
N ASP A 127 1.43 -1.87 9.00
CA ASP A 127 0.50 -2.98 8.83
C ASP A 127 0.04 -3.00 7.37
N SER A 128 -0.23 -4.17 6.81
CA SER A 128 -0.53 -4.33 5.39
C SER A 128 -1.62 -5.38 5.19
N LEU A 129 -2.60 -5.03 4.36
CA LEU A 129 -3.56 -5.96 3.78
C LEU A 129 -3.11 -6.30 2.35
N GLN A 130 -3.05 -7.58 2.02
CA GLN A 130 -2.72 -8.06 0.69
C GLN A 130 -3.75 -9.09 0.25
N HIS A 131 -4.21 -9.01 -0.99
CA HIS A 131 -5.03 -10.04 -1.64
C HIS A 131 -4.86 -9.99 -3.16
N PRO A 132 -5.06 -11.10 -3.89
CA PRO A 132 -5.12 -11.10 -5.35
C PRO A 132 -6.32 -10.29 -5.84
N CYS A 133 -6.18 -9.68 -7.02
CA CYS A 133 -7.26 -8.99 -7.72
C CYS A 133 -7.17 -9.23 -9.24
N PRO A 134 -7.35 -10.49 -9.70
CA PRO A 134 -7.34 -10.79 -11.12
C PRO A 134 -8.63 -10.29 -11.79
N SER A 135 -8.55 -9.95 -13.08
CA SER A 135 -9.72 -9.54 -13.88
C SER A 135 -10.78 -10.65 -14.02
N SER A 136 -10.40 -11.91 -13.79
CA SER A 136 -11.31 -13.07 -13.74
C SER A 136 -12.31 -13.00 -12.58
N GLY A 137 -12.06 -12.16 -11.57
CA GLY A 137 -12.84 -12.11 -10.33
C GLY A 137 -12.57 -13.28 -9.38
N GLU A 138 -11.58 -14.12 -9.68
CA GLU A 138 -11.12 -15.14 -8.74
C GLU A 138 -10.70 -14.48 -7.42
N PHE A 139 -10.89 -15.20 -6.30
CA PHE A 139 -10.55 -14.79 -4.94
C PHE A 139 -11.42 -13.69 -4.31
N ILE A 140 -12.38 -13.09 -5.02
CA ILE A 140 -13.28 -12.06 -4.45
C ILE A 140 -14.00 -12.58 -3.20
N GLN A 141 -14.39 -13.85 -3.16
CA GLN A 141 -15.04 -14.49 -2.01
C GLN A 141 -14.15 -14.53 -0.75
N TYR A 142 -12.84 -14.35 -0.89
CA TYR A 142 -11.89 -14.32 0.21
C TYR A 142 -11.47 -12.91 0.62
N TRP A 143 -11.88 -11.88 -0.11
CA TRP A 143 -11.63 -10.50 0.28
C TRP A 143 -12.44 -10.15 1.53
N PRO A 144 -12.02 -9.13 2.30
CA PRO A 144 -12.80 -8.60 3.40
C PRO A 144 -14.24 -8.26 2.99
N GLU A 145 -15.19 -8.62 3.85
CA GLU A 145 -16.60 -8.23 3.77
C GLU A 145 -16.85 -6.95 4.55
N LYS A 146 -16.03 -6.72 5.57
CA LYS A 146 -15.99 -5.47 6.32
C LYS A 146 -14.75 -4.64 5.92
N PRO A 147 -14.87 -3.30 5.89
CA PRO A 147 -16.10 -2.53 6.05
C PRO A 147 -17.08 -2.76 4.90
N GLU A 148 -18.35 -2.38 5.10
CA GLU A 148 -19.38 -2.50 4.07
C GLU A 148 -18.92 -1.81 2.78
N GLY A 149 -19.19 -2.44 1.63
CA GLY A 149 -18.75 -1.91 0.34
C GLY A 149 -17.30 -2.25 -0.04
N TYR A 150 -16.51 -2.91 0.81
CA TYR A 150 -15.11 -3.25 0.48
C TYR A 150 -14.97 -3.96 -0.87
N ARG A 151 -15.72 -5.05 -1.07
CA ARG A 151 -15.69 -5.82 -2.32
C ARG A 151 -16.19 -5.03 -3.53
N LEU A 152 -17.24 -4.22 -3.36
CA LEU A 152 -17.85 -3.45 -4.45
C LEU A 152 -16.94 -2.33 -4.94
N SER A 153 -16.38 -1.55 -4.01
CA SER A 153 -15.40 -0.51 -4.33
C SER A 153 -14.17 -1.11 -5.00
N LYS A 154 -13.69 -2.27 -4.52
CA LYS A 154 -12.53 -2.94 -5.11
C LYS A 154 -12.77 -3.58 -6.46
N ALA A 155 -13.95 -4.12 -6.71
CA ALA A 155 -14.29 -4.65 -8.03
C ALA A 155 -14.47 -3.53 -9.08
N SER A 156 -14.69 -2.29 -8.64
CA SER A 156 -14.91 -1.14 -9.51
C SER A 156 -13.62 -0.38 -9.86
N PHE A 157 -12.52 -0.63 -9.11
CA PHE A 157 -11.21 -0.01 -9.28
C PHE A 157 -10.32 -0.86 -10.19
#